data_AF-A0A957AMW5-F1
#
_entry.id   AF-A0A957AMW5-F1
#
_cell.length_a   1.000
_cell.length_b   1.000
_cell.length_c   1.000
_cell.angle_alpha   90.00
_cell.angle_beta   90.00
_cell.angle_gamma   90.00
#
_symmetry.space_group_name_H-M   'P 1'
#
loop_
_entity.id
_entity.type
_entity.pdbx_description
1 polymer ?
#
loop_
_entity_poly.entity_id
_entity_poly.type
_entity_poly.pdbx_seq_one_letter_code
_entity_poly.pdbx_strand_id
1 'polypeptide(L)'
;LPILEHMACGQVVAASDSSSHPEVGGEAAAYFDPMNVDDMAAVISRLLTDEDEYRRRQMAGREQAARFSWERAARETAAVYQSLLPK
;
A
#
# COMPACT_ATOMS: atom_id res chain seq x y z
N LEU A 1 -9.24 -2.87 2.26
CA LEU A 1 -7.84 -2.47 2.56
C LEU A 1 -7.57 -1.15 1.84
N PRO A 2 -7.79 0.01 2.50
CA PRO A 2 -7.90 1.30 1.81
C PRO A 2 -6.72 1.65 0.90
N ILE A 3 -5.48 1.38 1.35
CA ILE A 3 -4.27 1.58 0.54
C ILE A 3 -4.34 0.76 -0.77
N LEU A 4 -4.58 -0.55 -0.66
CA LEU A 4 -4.59 -1.45 -1.82
C LEU A 4 -5.75 -1.14 -2.77
N GLU A 5 -6.91 -0.78 -2.23
CA GLU A 5 -8.08 -0.37 -3.02
C GLU A 5 -7.78 0.90 -3.83
N HIS A 6 -7.15 1.89 -3.22
CA HIS A 6 -6.76 3.12 -3.91
C HIS A 6 -5.70 2.87 -4.99
N MET A 7 -4.70 2.04 -4.68
CA MET A 7 -3.67 1.62 -5.64
C MET A 7 -4.24 0.81 -6.81
N ALA A 8 -5.20 -0.09 -6.56
CA ALA A 8 -5.87 -0.88 -7.59
C ALA A 8 -6.71 -0.01 -8.54
N CYS A 9 -7.32 1.06 -8.02
CA CYS A 9 -7.97 2.10 -8.82
C CYS A 9 -6.97 2.93 -9.65
N GLY A 10 -5.67 2.72 -9.46
CA GLY A 10 -4.61 3.42 -10.17
C GLY A 10 -4.43 4.84 -9.70
N GLN A 11 -4.53 5.07 -8.39
CA GLN A 11 -4.26 6.35 -7.76
C GLN A 11 -3.07 6.23 -6.81
N VAL A 12 -2.35 7.33 -6.59
CA VAL A 12 -1.22 7.37 -5.65
C VAL A 12 -1.71 7.58 -4.23
N VAL A 13 -1.15 6.85 -3.28
CA VAL A 13 -1.46 6.96 -1.86
C VAL A 13 -0.41 7.82 -1.15
N ALA A 14 -0.85 8.81 -0.39
CA ALA A 14 -0.09 9.38 0.72
C ALA A 14 -0.59 8.76 2.03
N ALA A 15 0.31 8.23 2.86
CA ALA A 15 -0.05 7.58 4.12
C ALA A 15 0.97 7.89 5.22
N SER A 16 0.62 7.61 6.48
CA SER A 16 1.59 7.71 7.57
C SER A 16 2.67 6.63 7.44
N ASP A 17 3.90 6.91 7.86
CA ASP A 17 5.04 5.98 7.89
C ASP A 17 4.98 4.93 9.02
N SER A 18 3.82 4.79 9.66
CA SER A 18 3.62 4.01 10.88
C SER A 18 2.63 2.85 10.70
N SER A 19 2.59 1.94 11.67
CA SER A 19 1.68 0.77 11.66
C SER A 19 1.90 -0.13 10.43
N SER A 20 0.83 -0.62 9.82
CA SER A 20 0.88 -1.51 8.65
C SER A 20 0.97 -0.79 7.31
N HIS A 21 0.96 0.56 7.28
CA HIS A 21 0.99 1.29 6.01
C HIS A 21 2.29 1.08 5.21
N PRO A 22 3.49 1.02 5.82
CA PRO A 22 4.72 0.65 5.11
C PRO A 22 4.69 -0.77 4.54
N GLU A 23 4.13 -1.72 5.30
CA GLU A 23 4.03 -3.13 4.87
C GLU A 23 3.11 -3.28 3.66
N VAL A 24 1.95 -2.62 3.68
CA VAL A 24 0.93 -2.73 2.64
C VAL A 24 1.28 -1.86 1.42
N GLY A 25 1.69 -0.61 1.64
CA GLY A 25 1.97 0.34 0.56
C GLY A 25 3.33 0.14 -0.11
N GLY A 26 4.32 -0.41 0.59
CA GLY A 26 5.69 -0.54 0.09
C GLY A 26 6.22 0.76 -0.53
N GLU A 27 7.13 0.65 -1.49
CA GLU A 27 7.71 1.81 -2.18
C GLU A 27 6.71 2.60 -3.06
N ALA A 28 5.51 2.05 -3.29
CA ALA A 28 4.51 2.69 -4.15
C ALA A 28 3.80 3.86 -3.46
N ALA A 29 3.59 3.78 -2.14
CA ALA A 29 3.00 4.88 -1.38
C ALA A 29 4.06 5.95 -1.05
N ALA A 30 3.61 7.20 -0.94
CA ALA A 30 4.40 8.27 -0.34
C ALA A 30 4.08 8.34 1.15
N TYR A 31 5.11 8.44 1.99
CA TYR A 31 4.96 8.42 3.44
C TYR A 31 5.26 9.77 4.07
N PHE A 32 4.58 10.06 5.18
CA PHE A 32 4.81 11.20 6.06
C PHE A 32 4.78 10.77 7.53
N ASP A 33 5.47 11.51 8.40
CA ASP A 33 5.33 11.37 9.85
C ASP A 33 3.93 11.83 10.29
N PRO A 34 3.09 10.97 10.89
CA PRO A 34 1.73 11.32 11.29
C PRO A 34 1.67 12.41 12.37
N MET A 35 2.78 12.66 13.09
CA MET A 35 2.89 13.68 14.13
C MET A 35 3.46 15.00 13.62
N ASN A 36 3.78 15.09 12.33
CA ASN A 36 4.37 16.27 11.70
C ASN A 36 3.51 16.79 10.55
N VAL A 37 2.78 17.88 10.80
CA VAL A 37 1.88 18.50 9.82
C VAL A 37 2.65 19.07 8.62
N ASP A 38 3.85 19.62 8.83
CA ASP A 38 4.64 20.21 7.76
C ASP A 38 5.16 19.13 6.80
N ASP A 39 5.56 17.96 7.33
CA ASP A 39 5.97 16.81 6.52
C ASP A 39 4.79 16.24 5.71
N MET A 40 3.62 16.12 6.34
CA MET A 40 2.38 15.72 5.66
C MET A 40 2.04 16.66 4.50
N ALA A 41 2.08 17.97 4.74
CA ALA A 41 1.82 18.98 3.72
C ALA A 41 2.86 18.93 2.59
N ALA A 42 4.15 18.73 2.92
CA ALA A 42 5.23 18.62 1.94
C ALA A 42 5.04 17.41 1.02
N VAL A 43 4.67 16.26 1.59
CA VAL A 43 4.42 15.02 0.83
C VAL A 43 3.22 15.18 -0.11
N ILE A 44 2.10 15.74 0.37
CA ILE A 44 0.92 16.00 -0.46
C ILE A 44 1.26 17.00 -1.57
N SER A 45 1.93 18.10 -1.23
CA SER A 45 2.33 19.13 -2.20
C SER A 45 3.24 18.56 -3.29
N ARG A 46 4.22 17.71 -2.91
CA ARG A 46 5.12 17.05 -3.85
C ARG A 46 4.35 16.16 -4.84
N LEU A 47 3.40 15.37 -4.36
CA LEU A 47 2.55 14.53 -5.24
C LEU A 47 1.66 15.34 -6.19
N LEU A 48 1.24 16.54 -5.79
CA LEU A 48 0.40 17.41 -6.63
C LEU A 48 1.20 18.22 -7.65
N THR A 49 2.52 18.37 -7.46
CA THR A 49 3.36 19.27 -8.27
C THR A 49 4.42 18.55 -9.09
N ASP A 50 4.83 17.33 -8.71
CA ASP A 50 5.74 16.48 -9.48
C ASP A 50 4.94 15.38 -10.21
N GLU A 51 4.56 15.65 -11.46
CA GLU A 51 3.83 14.70 -12.30
C GLU A 51 4.61 13.41 -12.58
N ASP A 52 5.94 13.48 -12.65
CA ASP A 52 6.79 12.32 -12.94
C ASP A 52 6.90 11.40 -11.73
N GLU A 53 7.03 11.95 -10.51
CA GLU A 53 6.88 11.17 -9.28
C GLU A 53 5.48 10.53 -9.19
N TYR A 54 4.42 11.30 -9.45
CA TYR A 54 3.06 10.79 -9.41
C TYR A 54 2.87 9.60 -10.35
N ARG A 55 3.27 9.72 -11.63
CA ARG A 55 3.13 8.64 -12.62
C ARG A 55 3.96 7.41 -12.25
N ARG A 56 5.19 7.59 -11.77
CA ARG A 56 6.03 6.47 -11.30
C ARG A 56 5.37 5.70 -10.16
N ARG A 57 4.87 6.42 -9.14
CA ARG A 57 4.16 5.82 -8.01
C ARG A 57 2.83 5.19 -8.42
N GLN A 58 2.13 5.78 -9.38
CA GLN A 58 0.87 5.23 -9.90
C GLN A 58 1.09 3.86 -10.55
N MET A 59 2.14 3.71 -11.37
CA MET A 59 2.49 2.42 -11.98
C MET A 59 2.91 1.40 -10.90
N ALA A 60 3.81 1.79 -10.00
CA ALA A 60 4.25 0.95 -8.90
C ALA A 60 3.09 0.52 -7.97
N GLY A 61 2.09 1.39 -7.77
CA GLY A 61 0.90 1.11 -6.97
C GLY A 61 0.06 0.00 -7.56
N ARG A 62 -0.16 0.01 -8.88
CA ARG A 62 -0.89 -1.08 -9.56
C ARG A 62 -0.16 -2.42 -9.41
N GLU A 63 1.16 -2.42 -9.55
CA GLU A 63 1.99 -3.61 -9.35
C GLU A 63 1.97 -4.10 -7.90
N GLN A 64 2.07 -3.18 -6.94
CA GLN A 64 1.99 -3.50 -5.51
C GLN A 64 0.64 -4.11 -5.15
N ALA A 65 -0.48 -3.50 -5.60
CA ALA A 65 -1.82 -4.01 -5.34
C ALA A 65 -2.03 -5.42 -5.89
N ALA A 66 -1.47 -5.73 -7.08
CA ALA A 66 -1.59 -7.04 -7.71
C ALA A 66 -0.91 -8.18 -6.92
N ARG A 67 -0.02 -7.87 -5.96
CA ARG A 67 0.64 -8.87 -5.10
C ARG A 67 -0.30 -9.44 -4.04
N PHE A 68 -1.42 -8.78 -3.78
CA PHE A 68 -2.39 -9.13 -2.75
C PHE A 68 -3.69 -9.62 -3.40
N SER A 69 -4.23 -10.74 -2.93
CA SER A 69 -5.57 -11.18 -3.31
C SER A 69 -6.22 -11.95 -2.17
N TRP A 70 -7.55 -11.82 -2.07
CA TRP A 70 -8.34 -12.58 -1.11
C TRP A 70 -8.23 -14.09 -1.33
N GLU A 71 -8.16 -14.52 -2.60
CA GLU A 71 -7.98 -15.93 -2.94
C GLU A 71 -6.66 -16.48 -2.39
N ARG A 72 -5.56 -15.74 -2.56
CA ARG A 72 -4.26 -16.13 -2.02
C ARG A 72 -4.30 -16.21 -0.49
N ALA A 73 -4.84 -15.17 0.16
CA ALA A 73 -4.97 -15.13 1.61
C ALA A 73 -5.78 -16.32 2.15
N ALA A 74 -6.92 -16.63 1.51
CA ALA A 74 -7.77 -17.75 1.89
C ALA A 74 -7.06 -19.10 1.70
N ARG A 75 -6.41 -19.31 0.55
CA ARG A 75 -5.67 -20.53 0.24
C ARG A 75 -4.51 -20.77 1.22
N GLU A 76 -3.71 -19.75 1.49
CA GLU A 76 -2.56 -19.85 2.40
C GLU A 76 -3.02 -20.07 3.84
N THR A 77 -4.07 -19.37 4.28
CA THR A 77 -4.65 -19.57 5.63
C THR A 77 -5.22 -20.98 5.78
N ALA A 78 -5.97 -21.48 4.79
CA ALA A 78 -6.54 -22.82 4.82
C ALA A 78 -5.47 -23.91 4.83
N ALA A 79 -4.36 -23.73 4.10
CA ALA A 79 -3.23 -24.67 4.11
C ALA A 79 -2.62 -24.81 5.51
N VAL A 80 -2.49 -23.71 6.27
CA VAL A 80 -2.04 -23.76 7.66
C VAL A 80 -3.03 -24.53 8.53
N TYR A 81 -4.33 -24.27 8.43
CA TYR A 81 -5.34 -25.01 9.20
C TYR A 81 -5.31 -26.51 8.89
N GLN A 82 -5.21 -26.90 7.61
CA GLN A 82 -5.11 -28.30 7.22
C GLN A 82 -3.84 -28.98 7.77
N SER A 83 -2.73 -28.26 7.87
CA SER A 83 -1.48 -28.79 8.41
C SER A 83 -1.54 -29.16 9.91
N LEU A 84 -2.52 -28.61 10.63
CA LEU A 84 -2.71 -28.81 12.06
C LEU A 84 -3.80 -29.83 12.40
N LEU A 85 -4.59 -30.28 11.41
CA LEU A 85 -5.62 -31.29 11.64
C LEU A 85 -4.96 -32.66 11.90
N PRO A 86 -5.47 -33.44 12.87
CA PRO A 86 -5.04 -34.82 13.06
C PRO A 86 -5.27 -35.64 11.78
N LYS A 87 -4.33 -36.54 11.48
CA LYS A 87 -4.49 -37.53 10.40
C LYS A 87 -5.51 -38.59 10.76
#